data_AF-A0A535PD57-F1
#
_entry.id   AF-A0A535PD57-F1
#
_cell.length_a   1.000
_cell.length_b   1.000
_cell.length_c   1.000
_cell.angle_alpha   90.00
_cell.angle_beta   90.00
_cell.angle_gamma   90.00
#
_symmetry.space_group_name_H-M   'P 1'
#
loop_
_entity.id
_entity.type
_entity.pdbx_description
1 polymer ?
#
loop_
_entity_poly.entity_id
_entity_poly.type
_entity_poly.pdbx_seq_one_letter_code
_entity_poly.pdbx_strand_id
1 'polypeptide(L)'
;MPTPTVAMLHGDQTGEELLLQARRLLERDVIGFQVMQRDFDLSLAHRRETRNEVVHEASAALRECGFGIKAATITPEGTGDVGSPNAILRKQVDGRVIVRTGRRIPGIRPLAGVHAPISVIRMAVDDAYGAREWREG
;
A
#
# COMPACT_ATOMS: atom_id res chain seq x y z
N MET A 1 5.65 -5.03 -26.48
CA MET A 1 4.69 -5.08 -25.37
C MET A 1 4.27 -3.65 -25.04
N PRO A 2 3.03 -3.39 -24.63
CA PRO A 2 2.62 -2.05 -24.18
C PRO A 2 3.46 -1.62 -22.97
N THR A 3 3.73 -0.32 -22.85
CA THR A 3 4.46 0.25 -21.70
C THR A 3 3.66 0.00 -20.43
N PRO A 4 4.24 -0.64 -19.38
CA PRO A 4 3.52 -0.90 -18.15
C PRO A 4 3.19 0.40 -17.43
N THR A 5 2.01 0.44 -16.81
CA THR A 5 1.56 1.55 -15.96
C THR A 5 1.56 1.08 -14.51
N VAL A 6 1.99 1.93 -13.60
CA VAL A 6 1.97 1.71 -12.15
C VAL A 6 1.08 2.77 -11.50
N ALA A 7 0.13 2.33 -10.67
CA ALA A 7 -0.65 3.26 -9.85
C ALA A 7 0.21 3.75 -8.67
N MET A 8 0.37 5.06 -8.56
CA MET A 8 1.14 5.74 -7.53
C MET A 8 0.18 6.33 -6.50
N LEU A 9 0.11 5.72 -5.33
CA LEU A 9 -0.82 6.10 -4.27
C LEU A 9 -0.06 6.94 -3.25
N HIS A 10 -0.18 8.25 -3.38
CA HIS A 10 0.38 9.25 -2.47
C HIS A 10 -0.24 9.14 -1.08
N GLY A 11 0.42 9.72 -0.08
CA GLY A 11 0.02 9.51 1.31
C GLY A 11 0.34 10.68 2.21
N ASP A 12 0.65 10.37 3.46
CA ASP A 12 0.75 11.35 4.52
C ASP A 12 2.21 11.48 5.01
N GLN A 13 2.62 12.71 5.31
CA GLN A 13 3.86 13.03 6.02
C GLN A 13 5.10 12.37 5.39
N THR A 14 5.99 11.79 6.21
CA THR A 14 7.19 11.08 5.75
C THR A 14 6.87 9.93 4.79
N GLY A 15 5.64 9.38 4.82
CA GLY A 15 5.20 8.40 3.84
C GLY A 15 5.23 8.94 2.42
N GLU A 16 4.82 10.20 2.23
CA GLU A 16 4.85 10.89 0.95
C GLU A 16 6.29 11.20 0.52
N GLU A 17 7.11 11.74 1.42
CA GLU A 17 8.51 12.04 1.15
C GLU A 17 9.26 10.80 0.65
N LEU A 18 9.06 9.65 1.30
CA LEU A 18 9.66 8.38 0.90
C LEU A 18 9.14 7.89 -0.45
N LEU A 19 7.85 8.08 -0.75
CA LEU A 19 7.30 7.73 -2.06
C LEU A 19 7.95 8.54 -3.18
N LEU A 20 8.07 9.87 -2.99
CA LEU A 20 8.73 10.74 -3.96
C LEU A 20 10.18 10.32 -4.23
N GLN A 21 10.91 9.88 -3.20
CA GLN A 21 12.26 9.34 -3.39
C GLN A 21 12.27 7.98 -4.12
N ALA A 22 11.29 7.12 -3.83
CA ALA A 22 11.14 5.80 -4.45
C ALA A 22 10.77 5.86 -5.93
N ARG A 23 10.03 6.90 -6.37
CA ARG A 23 9.69 7.13 -7.79
C ARG A 23 10.90 7.18 -8.70
N ARG A 24 12.02 7.72 -8.22
CA ARG A 24 13.28 7.79 -8.98
C ARG A 24 13.82 6.41 -9.36
N LEU A 25 13.50 5.38 -8.58
CA LEU A 25 13.86 4.00 -8.91
C LEU A 25 13.08 3.46 -10.11
N LEU A 26 11.99 4.10 -10.52
CA LEU A 26 11.22 3.73 -11.72
C LEU A 26 11.69 4.47 -12.98
N GLU A 27 12.71 5.33 -12.87
CA GLU A 27 13.28 6.00 -14.03
C GLU A 27 13.90 4.98 -14.99
N ARG A 28 13.74 5.22 -16.29
CA ARG A 28 14.21 4.29 -17.33
C ARG A 28 15.70 3.99 -17.21
N ASP A 29 16.50 4.97 -16.84
CA ASP A 29 17.95 4.81 -16.72
C ASP A 29 18.35 3.98 -15.48
N VAL A 30 17.41 3.75 -14.54
CA VAL A 30 17.61 2.90 -13.35
C VAL A 30 17.14 1.47 -13.61
N ILE A 31 15.93 1.28 -14.16
CA ILE A 31 15.32 -0.05 -14.34
C ILE A 31 15.44 -0.61 -15.77
N GLY A 32 15.95 0.16 -16.72
CA GLY A 32 16.21 -0.27 -18.10
C GLY A 32 14.99 -0.25 -19.04
N PHE A 33 13.81 0.13 -18.55
CA PHE A 33 12.59 0.27 -19.36
C PHE A 33 11.69 1.39 -18.84
N GLN A 34 10.80 1.87 -19.70
CA GLN A 34 9.88 2.95 -19.37
C GLN A 34 8.67 2.41 -18.58
N VAL A 35 8.28 3.14 -17.54
CA VAL A 35 7.08 2.89 -16.74
C VAL A 35 6.23 4.16 -16.76
N MET A 36 4.94 4.03 -17.09
CA MET A 36 3.97 5.10 -16.92
C MET A 36 3.43 5.11 -15.49
N GLN A 37 3.10 6.29 -14.98
CA GLN A 37 2.63 6.46 -13.61
C GLN A 37 1.26 7.15 -13.62
N ARG A 38 0.34 6.66 -12.81
CA ARG A 38 -0.98 7.28 -12.56
C ARG A 38 -1.09 7.62 -11.08
N ASP A 39 -1.18 8.90 -10.78
CA ASP A 39 -1.10 9.42 -9.42
C ASP A 39 -2.49 9.54 -8.77
N PHE A 40 -2.58 9.15 -7.50
CA PHE A 40 -3.78 9.25 -6.66
C PHE A 40 -3.41 9.78 -5.27
N ASP A 41 -4.05 10.85 -4.82
CA ASP A 41 -3.82 11.45 -3.50
C ASP A 41 -4.63 10.73 -2.41
N LEU A 42 -3.99 9.86 -1.64
CA LEU A 42 -4.64 9.18 -0.50
C LEU A 42 -4.28 9.85 0.83
N SER A 43 -3.86 11.12 0.83
CA SER A 43 -3.71 11.90 2.05
C SER A 43 -5.01 11.94 2.84
N LEU A 44 -4.91 12.10 4.16
CA LEU A 44 -6.08 12.17 5.03
C LEU A 44 -7.00 13.33 4.67
N ALA A 45 -6.43 14.48 4.29
CA ALA A 45 -7.21 15.65 3.87
C ALA A 45 -8.03 15.34 2.61
N HIS A 46 -7.40 14.83 1.57
CA HIS A 46 -8.09 14.57 0.31
C HIS A 46 -9.14 13.46 0.45
N ARG A 47 -8.83 12.38 1.18
CA ARG A 47 -9.83 11.33 1.45
C ARG A 47 -11.06 11.87 2.19
N ARG A 48 -10.90 12.82 3.11
CA ARG A 48 -12.03 13.47 3.80
C ARG A 48 -12.84 14.34 2.84
N GLU A 49 -12.17 15.11 1.99
CA GLU A 49 -12.82 15.93 0.96
C GLU A 49 -13.63 15.08 -0.01
N THR A 50 -13.07 13.97 -0.49
CA THR A 50 -13.70 13.10 -1.49
C THR A 50 -14.54 11.99 -0.87
N ARG A 51 -14.63 11.90 0.47
CA ARG A 51 -15.26 10.78 1.18
C ARG A 51 -14.79 9.40 0.69
N ASN A 52 -13.48 9.23 0.53
CA ASN A 52 -12.79 8.06 -0.04
C ASN A 52 -13.01 7.76 -1.54
N GLU A 53 -13.67 8.62 -2.32
CA GLU A 53 -13.79 8.36 -3.78
C GLU A 53 -12.42 8.13 -4.46
N VAL A 54 -11.41 8.93 -4.11
CA VAL A 54 -10.03 8.74 -4.59
C VAL A 54 -9.45 7.35 -4.28
N VAL A 55 -9.85 6.72 -3.16
CA VAL A 55 -9.41 5.37 -2.80
C VAL A 55 -10.08 4.32 -3.69
N HIS A 56 -11.34 4.55 -4.08
CA HIS A 56 -12.07 3.69 -5.00
C HIS A 56 -11.52 3.80 -6.43
N GLU A 57 -11.24 5.02 -6.89
CA GLU A 57 -10.57 5.28 -8.17
C GLU A 57 -9.19 4.62 -8.22
N ALA A 58 -8.38 4.80 -7.17
CA ALA A 58 -7.07 4.15 -7.05
C ALA A 58 -7.19 2.62 -7.07
N SER A 59 -8.21 2.05 -6.41
CA SER A 59 -8.48 0.61 -6.44
C SER A 59 -8.83 0.10 -7.84
N ALA A 60 -9.61 0.87 -8.59
CA ALA A 60 -9.95 0.53 -9.97
C ALA A 60 -8.70 0.55 -10.86
N ALA A 61 -7.87 1.59 -10.73
CA ALA A 61 -6.61 1.69 -11.45
C ALA A 61 -5.62 0.58 -11.09
N LEU A 62 -5.55 0.16 -9.82
CA LEU A 62 -4.75 -1.00 -9.40
C LEU A 62 -5.18 -2.29 -10.10
N ARG A 63 -6.49 -2.53 -10.24
CA ARG A 63 -7.02 -3.70 -10.95
C ARG A 63 -6.74 -3.64 -12.46
N GLU A 64 -6.79 -2.45 -13.05
CA GLU A 64 -6.49 -2.24 -14.48
C GLU A 64 -4.99 -2.38 -14.78
N CYS A 65 -4.14 -1.77 -13.95
CA CYS A 65 -2.69 -1.70 -14.17
C CYS A 65 -1.96 -2.98 -13.71
N GLY A 66 -2.51 -3.69 -12.72
CA GLY A 66 -1.91 -4.86 -12.09
C GLY A 66 -0.80 -4.56 -11.06
N PHE A 67 -0.27 -3.33 -11.04
CA PHE A 67 0.81 -2.92 -10.14
C PHE A 67 0.54 -1.56 -9.52
N GLY A 68 0.99 -1.37 -8.27
CA GLY A 68 1.00 -0.07 -7.63
C GLY A 68 2.01 0.05 -6.50
N ILE A 69 2.40 1.29 -6.21
CA ILE A 69 3.28 1.66 -5.10
C ILE A 69 2.54 2.67 -4.25
N LYS A 70 2.56 2.46 -2.94
CA LYS A 70 1.77 3.24 -2.00
C LYS A 70 2.63 3.81 -0.87
N ALA A 71 2.43 5.09 -0.56
CA ALA A 71 2.94 5.76 0.63
C ALA A 71 2.23 5.29 1.92
N ALA A 72 2.86 5.53 3.06
CA ALA A 72 2.18 5.40 4.35
C ALA A 72 1.02 6.43 4.44
N THR A 73 -0.08 6.03 5.08
CA THR A 73 -1.29 6.87 5.23
C THR A 73 -1.84 6.77 6.64
N ILE A 74 -2.33 7.88 7.18
CA ILE A 74 -2.94 7.96 8.49
C ILE A 74 -4.32 7.29 8.46
N THR A 75 -4.61 6.43 9.44
CA THR A 75 -5.98 5.94 9.69
C THR A 75 -6.54 6.74 10.85
N PRO A 76 -7.60 7.56 10.67
CA PRO A 76 -8.21 8.30 11.76
C PRO A 76 -8.89 7.34 12.76
N GLU A 77 -8.86 7.68 14.05
CA GLU A 77 -9.39 6.85 15.14
C GLU A 77 -10.91 7.03 15.36
N GLY A 78 -11.48 8.16 14.94
CA GLY A 78 -12.87 8.51 15.18
C GLY A 78 -13.87 7.66 14.39
N THR A 79 -14.88 7.13 15.07
CA THR A 79 -16.04 6.49 14.43
C THR A 79 -16.76 7.49 13.51
N GLY A 80 -16.93 7.14 12.23
CA GLY A 80 -17.62 8.00 11.25
C GLY A 80 -16.69 8.82 10.35
N ASP A 81 -15.37 8.74 10.52
CA ASP A 81 -14.40 9.29 9.57
C ASP A 81 -14.14 8.29 8.43
N VAL A 82 -13.24 8.64 7.51
CA VAL A 82 -12.90 7.88 6.30
C VAL A 82 -12.26 6.50 6.53
N GLY A 83 -11.93 6.16 7.78
CA GLY A 83 -11.39 4.85 8.15
C GLY A 83 -10.04 4.52 7.49
N SER A 84 -9.70 3.21 7.44
CA SER A 84 -8.40 2.77 6.94
C SER A 84 -8.39 2.60 5.42
N PRO A 85 -7.61 3.41 4.67
CA PRO A 85 -7.54 3.28 3.21
C PRO A 85 -6.86 1.97 2.81
N ASN A 86 -5.94 1.46 3.65
CA ASN A 86 -5.28 0.16 3.42
C ASN A 86 -6.29 -1.00 3.46
N ALA A 87 -7.29 -0.94 4.34
CA ALA A 87 -8.35 -1.94 4.41
C ALA A 87 -9.27 -1.86 3.20
N ILE A 88 -9.66 -0.64 2.80
CA ILE A 88 -10.50 -0.40 1.61
C ILE A 88 -9.81 -0.92 0.36
N LEU A 89 -8.56 -0.49 0.10
CA LEU A 89 -7.77 -0.93 -1.05
C LEU A 89 -7.67 -2.46 -1.09
N ARG A 90 -7.28 -3.09 0.04
CA ARG A 90 -7.12 -4.54 0.11
C ARG A 90 -8.41 -5.29 -0.21
N LYS A 91 -9.55 -4.81 0.30
CA LYS A 91 -10.86 -5.40 -0.02
C LYS A 91 -11.21 -5.23 -1.50
N GLN A 92 -10.97 -4.04 -2.06
CA GLN A 92 -11.35 -3.71 -3.43
C GLN A 92 -10.52 -4.46 -4.48
N VAL A 93 -9.27 -4.78 -4.19
CA VAL A 93 -8.38 -5.53 -5.10
C VAL A 93 -8.38 -7.04 -4.85
N ASP A 94 -9.24 -7.54 -3.95
CA ASP A 94 -9.22 -8.94 -3.48
C ASP A 94 -7.81 -9.38 -3.03
N GLY A 95 -7.16 -8.53 -2.22
CA GLY A 95 -5.80 -8.75 -1.73
C GLY A 95 -5.74 -9.83 -0.66
N ARG A 96 -5.58 -11.09 -1.06
CA ARG A 96 -5.68 -12.26 -0.16
C ARG A 96 -4.42 -12.59 0.62
N VAL A 97 -3.26 -12.17 0.15
CA VAL A 97 -1.96 -12.57 0.71
C VAL A 97 -1.10 -11.33 0.90
N ILE A 98 -0.51 -11.22 2.09
CA ILE A 98 0.52 -10.23 2.40
C ILE A 98 1.85 -10.98 2.50
N VAL A 99 2.78 -10.64 1.61
CA VAL A 99 4.15 -11.16 1.64
C VAL A 99 5.08 -10.09 2.21
N ARG A 100 5.85 -10.45 3.23
CA ARG A 100 6.90 -9.60 3.79
C ARG A 100 8.22 -10.34 3.74
N THR A 101 9.14 -9.88 2.93
CA THR A 101 10.48 -10.47 2.83
C THR A 101 11.50 -9.55 3.48
N GLY A 102 12.09 -10.02 4.58
CA GLY A 102 13.24 -9.39 5.20
C GLY A 102 14.53 -10.02 4.69
N ARG A 103 15.54 -9.20 4.41
CA ARG A 103 16.91 -9.66 4.14
C ARG A 103 17.90 -8.79 4.90
N ARG A 104 19.10 -9.30 5.13
CA ARG A 104 20.19 -8.48 5.67
C ARG A 104 20.62 -7.44 4.64
N ILE A 105 20.79 -6.21 5.11
CA ILE A 105 21.44 -5.13 4.37
C ILE A 105 22.90 -5.06 4.86
N PRO A 106 23.90 -5.22 3.99
CA PRO A 106 25.31 -5.07 4.36
C PRO A 106 25.56 -3.74 5.08
N GLY A 107 26.36 -3.76 6.15
CA GLY A 107 26.63 -2.57 6.97
C GLY A 107 25.56 -2.24 8.02
N ILE A 108 24.36 -2.85 7.96
CA ILE A 108 23.34 -2.68 8.99
C ILE A 108 23.43 -3.82 10.01
N ARG A 109 23.62 -3.46 11.29
CA ARG A 109 23.67 -4.43 12.40
C ARG A 109 22.28 -5.04 12.61
N PRO A 110 22.12 -6.38 12.49
CA PRO A 110 20.82 -7.02 12.69
C PRO A 110 20.46 -7.06 14.18
N LEU A 111 19.15 -7.11 14.45
CA LEU A 111 18.63 -7.39 15.78
C LEU A 111 18.53 -8.92 15.95
N ALA A 112 19.36 -9.49 16.83
CA ALA A 112 19.47 -10.94 17.05
C ALA A 112 19.81 -11.78 15.79
N GLY A 113 19.84 -13.12 15.94
CA GLY A 113 20.36 -14.13 14.98
C GLY A 113 19.64 -14.26 13.63
N VAL A 114 19.39 -13.15 12.94
CA VAL A 114 18.88 -13.13 11.58
C VAL A 114 20.04 -13.43 10.64
N HIS A 115 20.19 -14.70 10.27
CA HIS A 115 21.30 -15.19 9.44
C HIS A 115 20.97 -15.34 7.95
N ALA A 116 19.69 -15.44 7.59
CA ALA A 116 19.22 -15.65 6.23
C ALA A 116 17.99 -14.76 5.92
N PRO A 117 17.63 -14.57 4.64
CA PRO A 117 16.36 -13.94 4.27
C PRO A 117 15.17 -14.72 4.85
N ILE A 118 14.15 -13.99 5.32
CA ILE A 118 12.92 -14.58 5.88
C ILE A 118 11.74 -13.97 5.13
N SER A 119 10.87 -14.83 4.58
CA SER A 119 9.59 -14.43 3.99
C SER A 119 8.46 -14.83 4.92
N VAL A 120 7.68 -13.86 5.38
CA VAL A 120 6.44 -14.07 6.12
C VAL A 120 5.28 -13.94 5.14
N ILE A 121 4.55 -15.03 4.95
CA ILE A 121 3.33 -15.09 4.12
C ILE A 121 2.14 -15.09 5.08
N ARG A 122 1.39 -14.00 5.10
CA ARG A 122 0.21 -13.84 5.95
C ARG A 122 -1.03 -13.84 5.08
N MET A 123 -1.97 -14.74 5.36
CA MET A 123 -3.30 -14.66 4.79
C MET A 123 -3.98 -13.38 5.29
N ALA A 124 -4.55 -12.62 4.37
CA ALA A 124 -5.28 -11.38 4.63
C ALA A 124 -6.78 -11.51 4.32
N VAL A 125 -7.22 -12.76 4.14
CA VAL A 125 -8.61 -13.22 4.16
C VAL A 125 -8.95 -13.68 5.58
N ASP A 126 -10.22 -13.58 5.97
CA ASP A 126 -10.78 -14.15 7.21
C ASP A 126 -10.20 -13.60 8.55
N ASP A 127 -9.58 -12.42 8.53
CA ASP A 127 -9.04 -11.78 9.75
C ASP A 127 -10.17 -11.32 10.69
N ALA A 128 -9.93 -11.38 12.01
CA ALA A 128 -10.89 -11.03 13.07
C ALA A 128 -11.47 -9.61 12.95
N TYR A 129 -10.86 -8.74 12.14
CA TYR A 129 -11.42 -7.45 11.74
C TYR A 129 -12.77 -7.53 11.00
N GLY A 130 -13.09 -8.68 10.40
CA GLY A 130 -14.40 -8.97 9.79
C GLY A 130 -15.30 -9.86 10.65
N ALA A 131 -14.82 -10.32 11.81
CA ALA A 131 -15.62 -11.14 12.70
C ALA A 131 -16.72 -10.26 13.33
N ARG A 132 -17.98 -10.62 13.08
CA ARG A 132 -19.10 -10.11 13.86
C ARG A 132 -19.00 -10.75 15.25
N GLU A 133 -18.31 -10.12 16.18
CA GLU A 133 -18.40 -10.49 17.59
C GLU A 133 -19.82 -10.20 18.08
N TRP A 134 -20.61 -11.25 18.27
CA TRP A 134 -21.84 -11.19 19.04
C TRP A 134 -21.48 -11.58 20.48
N ARG A 135 -21.89 -10.77 21.45
CA ARG A 135 -21.93 -11.16 22.85
C ARG A 135 -23.38 -11.51 23.17
N GLU A 136 -23.65 -12.79 23.39
CA GLU A 136 -24.90 -13.19 24.05
C GLU A 136 -24.77 -12.82 25.54
N GLY A 137 -25.72 -12.00 26.01
CA GLY A 137 -25.95 -11.68 27.40
C GLY A 137 -27.45 -11.72 27.67
#